data_AF-A0A2E4DGG0-F1
#
_entry.id   AF-A0A2E4DGG0-F1
#
_cell.length_a   1.000
_cell.length_b   1.000
_cell.length_c   1.000
_cell.angle_alpha   90.00
_cell.angle_beta   90.00
_cell.angle_gamma   90.00
#
_symmetry.space_group_name_H-M   'P 1'
#
loop_
_entity.id
_entity.type
_entity.pdbx_description
1 polymer ?
#
loop_
_entity_poly.entity_id
_entity_poly.type
_entity_poly.pdbx_seq_one_letter_code
_entity_poly.pdbx_strand_id
1 'polypeptide(L)'
;MLKKKISNGIKGVLRSFFVTNRVALILLIIASTIWGQTYEISGTIKDDAGKKVPNARLTLYNKKLFLLKTARGKGNGKFKIKKIA
;
A
#
# COMPACT_ATOMS: atom_id res chain seq x y z
N MET A 1 -51.33 -18.25 0.46
CA MET A 1 -50.03 -18.37 -0.26
C MET A 1 -49.30 -17.04 -0.52
N LEU A 2 -50.01 -15.96 -0.89
CA LEU A 2 -49.40 -14.67 -1.28
C LEU A 2 -48.47 -14.04 -0.21
N LYS A 3 -48.90 -14.01 1.06
CA LYS A 3 -48.12 -13.46 2.18
C LYS A 3 -46.75 -14.15 2.37
N LYS A 4 -46.68 -15.47 2.16
CA LYS A 4 -45.44 -16.26 2.26
C LYS A 4 -44.47 -15.96 1.12
N LYS A 5 -45.00 -15.72 -0.09
CA LYS A 5 -44.22 -15.33 -1.27
C LYS A 5 -43.59 -13.93 -1.10
N ILE A 6 -44.37 -12.98 -0.58
CA ILE A 6 -43.91 -11.61 -0.27
C ILE A 6 -42.84 -11.64 0.83
N SER A 7 -43.06 -12.39 1.91
CA SER A 7 -42.09 -12.53 3.01
C SER A 7 -40.75 -13.11 2.53
N ASN A 8 -40.78 -14.15 1.69
CA ASN A 8 -39.57 -14.74 1.14
C ASN A 8 -38.83 -13.80 0.18
N GLY A 9 -39.56 -12.99 -0.60
CA GLY A 9 -38.98 -11.95 -1.44
C GLY A 9 -38.22 -10.90 -0.64
N ILE A 10 -38.83 -10.37 0.43
CA ILE A 10 -38.21 -9.39 1.32
C ILE A 10 -36.95 -9.97 1.98
N LYS A 11 -37.02 -11.21 2.49
CA LYS A 11 -35.85 -11.90 3.06
C LYS A 11 -34.73 -12.11 2.04
N GLY A 12 -35.09 -12.43 0.79
CA GLY A 12 -34.13 -12.57 -0.31
C GLY A 12 -33.42 -11.26 -0.64
N VAL A 13 -34.17 -10.16 -0.70
CA VAL A 13 -33.61 -8.81 -0.94
C VAL A 13 -32.70 -8.37 0.21
N LEU A 14 -33.12 -8.56 1.47
CA LEU A 14 -32.27 -8.26 2.64
C LEU A 14 -30.98 -9.08 2.65
N ARG A 15 -31.06 -10.39 2.33
CA ARG A 15 -29.88 -11.26 2.26
C ARG A 15 -28.94 -10.82 1.13
N SER A 16 -29.47 -10.48 -0.03
CA SER A 16 -28.69 -9.95 -1.15
C SER A 16 -27.99 -8.65 -0.78
N PHE A 17 -28.71 -7.70 -0.16
CA PHE A 17 -28.13 -6.44 0.30
C PHE A 17 -26.99 -6.66 1.32
N PHE A 18 -27.19 -7.57 2.28
CA PHE A 18 -26.15 -7.91 3.25
C PHE A 18 -24.90 -8.54 2.59
N VAL A 19 -25.09 -9.46 1.64
CA VAL A 19 -23.98 -10.08 0.91
C VAL A 19 -23.24 -9.05 0.06
N THR A 20 -23.95 -8.21 -0.70
CA THR A 20 -23.36 -7.16 -1.53
C THR A 20 -22.57 -6.16 -0.69
N ASN A 21 -23.11 -5.71 0.44
CA ASN A 21 -22.43 -4.77 1.32
C ASN A 21 -21.17 -5.39 1.95
N ARG A 22 -21.23 -6.68 2.31
CA ARG A 22 -20.06 -7.42 2.83
C ARG A 22 -18.97 -7.56 1.78
N VAL A 23 -19.32 -7.86 0.53
CA VAL A 23 -18.35 -7.93 -0.58
C VAL A 23 -17.75 -6.56 -0.86
N ALA A 24 -18.56 -5.50 -0.89
CA ALA A 24 -18.10 -4.13 -1.07
C ALA A 24 -17.10 -3.71 0.02
N LEU A 25 -17.39 -4.04 1.29
CA LEU A 25 -16.49 -3.76 2.41
C LEU A 25 -15.15 -4.49 2.28
N ILE A 26 -15.16 -5.78 1.87
CA ILE A 26 -13.92 -6.54 1.65
C ILE A 26 -13.09 -5.90 0.54
N LEU A 27 -13.72 -5.51 -0.57
CA LEU A 27 -13.03 -4.83 -1.67
C LEU A 27 -12.45 -3.48 -1.23
N LEU A 28 -13.20 -2.71 -0.43
CA LEU A 28 -12.73 -1.45 0.13
C LEU A 28 -11.48 -1.66 0.99
N ILE A 29 -11.49 -2.64 1.89
CA ILE A 29 -10.33 -2.95 2.76
C ILE A 29 -9.11 -3.33 1.91
N ILE A 30 -9.28 -4.22 0.92
CA ILE A 30 -8.20 -4.62 0.01
C ILE A 30 -7.65 -3.39 -0.72
N ALA A 31 -8.51 -2.56 -1.31
CA ALA A 31 -8.10 -1.35 -2.00
C ALA A 31 -7.35 -0.39 -1.06
N SER A 32 -7.85 -0.17 0.16
CA SER A 32 -7.20 0.67 1.17
C SER A 32 -5.85 0.14 1.64
N THR A 33 -5.64 -1.18 1.67
CA THR A 33 -4.32 -1.75 2.00
C THR A 33 -3.32 -1.61 0.86
N ILE A 34 -3.76 -1.74 -0.40
CA ILE A 34 -2.92 -1.51 -1.59
C ILE A 34 -2.56 -0.02 -1.72
N TRP A 35 -3.50 0.86 -1.41
CA TRP A 35 -3.30 2.30 -1.37
C TRP A 35 -2.68 2.80 -0.07
N GLY A 36 -2.52 1.91 0.91
CA GLY A 36 -1.95 2.19 2.22
C GLY A 36 -0.58 2.83 2.07
N GLN A 37 -0.38 3.91 2.83
CA GLN A 37 0.64 4.95 2.65
C GLN A 37 1.99 4.42 2.17
N THR A 38 2.18 4.38 0.86
CA THR A 38 3.49 4.11 0.29
C THR A 38 4.32 5.37 0.44
N TYR A 39 5.32 5.35 1.31
CA TYR A 39 6.24 6.47 1.41
C TYR A 39 7.27 6.42 0.29
N GLU A 40 7.67 7.61 -0.13
CA GLU A 40 8.74 7.83 -1.07
C GLU A 40 9.88 8.56 -0.35
N ILE A 41 11.05 7.93 -0.28
CA ILE A 41 12.26 8.55 0.26
C ILE A 41 13.17 8.87 -0.92
N SER A 42 13.56 10.13 -1.05
CA SER A 42 14.50 10.57 -2.08
C SER A 42 15.51 11.54 -1.52
N GLY A 43 16.68 11.62 -2.15
CA GLY A 43 17.75 12.47 -1.69
C GLY A 43 18.97 12.41 -2.60
N THR A 44 20.03 13.09 -2.19
CA THR A 44 21.34 13.08 -2.86
C THR A 44 22.42 12.74 -1.84
N ILE A 45 23.27 11.79 -2.17
CA ILE A 45 24.41 11.40 -1.34
C ILE A 45 25.59 12.30 -1.69
N LYS A 46 26.17 12.91 -0.66
CA LYS A 46 27.37 13.74 -0.74
C LYS A 46 28.41 13.25 0.27
N ASP A 47 29.67 13.46 -0.03
CA ASP A 47 30.77 13.30 0.92
C ASP A 47 30.88 14.53 1.84
N ASP A 48 31.85 14.49 2.74
CA ASP A 48 32.21 15.55 3.69
C ASP A 48 32.62 16.86 3.00
N ALA A 49 33.22 16.77 1.80
CA ALA A 49 33.53 17.92 0.96
C ALA A 49 32.31 18.46 0.17
N GLY A 50 31.13 17.84 0.30
CA GLY A 50 29.91 18.23 -0.39
C GLY A 50 29.82 17.76 -1.85
N LYS A 51 30.77 16.95 -2.31
CA LYS A 51 30.78 16.35 -3.65
C LYS A 51 29.85 15.14 -3.70
N LYS A 52 29.14 15.00 -4.81
CA LYS A 52 28.13 13.94 -4.99
C LYS A 52 28.81 12.58 -5.10
N VAL A 53 28.29 11.59 -4.40
CA VAL A 53 28.80 10.21 -4.41
C VAL A 53 27.99 9.36 -5.40
N PRO A 54 28.53 9.02 -6.57
CA PRO A 54 27.82 8.21 -7.56
C PRO A 54 27.71 6.75 -7.12
N ASN A 55 26.66 6.05 -7.58
CA ASN A 55 26.53 4.59 -7.49
C ASN A 55 26.60 4.00 -6.06
N ALA A 56 26.41 4.81 -5.02
CA ALA A 56 26.43 4.35 -3.64
C ALA A 56 25.31 3.34 -3.37
N ARG A 57 25.60 2.31 -2.58
CA ARG A 57 24.62 1.31 -2.14
C ARG A 57 23.90 1.84 -0.90
N LEU A 58 22.57 1.93 -0.97
CA LEU A 58 21.71 2.27 0.15
C LEU A 58 20.98 1.02 0.64
N THR A 59 20.96 0.82 1.95
CA THR A 59 20.15 -0.20 2.60
C THR A 59 19.26 0.48 3.63
N LEU A 60 17.94 0.30 3.49
CA LEU A 60 16.94 0.88 4.36
C LEU A 60 16.42 -0.20 5.32
N TYR A 61 16.42 0.13 6.60
CA TYR A 61 15.86 -0.69 7.66
C TYR A 61 14.69 0.05 8.33
N ASN A 62 13.75 -0.69 8.93
CA ASN A 62 12.73 -0.11 9.79
C ASN A 62 13.24 0.09 11.23
N LYS A 63 12.38 0.66 12.09
CA LYS A 63 12.68 0.88 13.51
C LYS A 63 13.05 -0.40 14.28
N LYS A 64 12.60 -1.57 13.80
CA LYS A 64 12.92 -2.89 14.37
C LYS A 64 14.13 -3.56 13.71
N LEU A 65 14.91 -2.81 12.91
CA LEU A 65 16.07 -3.29 12.16
C LEU A 65 15.77 -4.36 11.08
N PHE A 66 14.51 -4.50 10.67
CA PHE A 66 14.20 -5.35 9.51
C PHE A 66 14.57 -4.64 8.21
N LEU A 67 15.21 -5.37 7.30
CA LEU A 67 15.58 -4.84 5.99
C LEU A 67 14.33 -4.61 5.15
N LEU A 68 14.07 -3.36 4.79
CA LEU A 68 12.94 -2.96 3.94
C LEU A 68 13.36 -2.98 2.46
N LYS A 69 14.52 -2.40 2.14
CA LYS A 69 14.97 -2.28 0.76
C LYS A 69 16.47 -2.09 0.63
N THR A 70 17.03 -2.62 -0.45
CA THR A 70 18.36 -2.21 -0.95
C THR A 70 18.18 -1.50 -2.30
N ALA A 71 18.88 -0.40 -2.49
CA ALA A 71 18.90 0.37 -3.73
C ALA A 71 20.31 0.88 -4.04
N ARG A 72 20.55 1.29 -5.28
CA ARG A 72 21.79 1.95 -5.68
C ARG A 72 21.47 3.37 -6.16
N GLY A 73 22.24 4.35 -5.69
CA GLY A 73 22.17 5.72 -6.18
C GLY A 73 22.52 5.78 -7.66
N LYS A 74 21.99 6.78 -8.37
CA LYS A 74 22.34 7.06 -9.76
C LYS A 74 23.76 7.64 -9.86
N GLY A 75 24.27 7.75 -11.08
CA GLY A 75 25.60 8.35 -11.37
C GLY A 75 25.76 9.82 -10.94
N ASN A 76 24.69 10.50 -10.54
CA ASN A 76 24.73 11.85 -9.97
C ASN A 76 24.49 11.88 -8.45
N GLY A 77 24.65 10.75 -7.77
CA GLY A 77 24.42 10.60 -6.32
C GLY A 77 22.97 10.71 -5.88
N LYS A 78 22.01 10.91 -6.79
CA LYS A 78 20.58 10.93 -6.44
C LYS A 78 20.07 9.51 -6.22
N PHE A 79 19.19 9.34 -5.24
CA PHE A 79 18.48 8.09 -5.00
C PHE A 79 16.99 8.34 -4.81
N LYS A 80 16.20 7.28 -5.05
CA LYS A 80 14.75 7.30 -4.91
C LYS A 80 14.26 5.90 -4.53
N ILE A 81 13.67 5.75 -3.36
CA ILE A 81 13.09 4.52 -2.84
C ILE A 81 11.58 4.75 -2.71
N LYS A 82 10.80 3.98 -3.46
CA LYS A 82 9.33 4.04 -3.48
C LYS A 82 8.74 2.81 -2.80
N LYS A 83 7.45 2.89 -2.45
CA LYS A 83 6.67 1.76 -1.93
C LYS A 83 7.27 1.17 -0.65
N ILE A 84 7.57 2.05 0.30
CA ILE A 84 7.96 1.63 1.65
C ILE A 84 6.66 1.54 2.47
N ALA A 85 6.41 0.36 3.03
CA ALA A 85 5.28 0.02 3.89
C ALA A 85 5.79 -0.56 5.22
#